data_AF-R9M0A2-F1
#
_entry.id   AF-R9M0A2-F1
#
_cell.length_a   1.000
_cell.length_b   1.000
_cell.length_c   1.000
_cell.angle_alpha   90.00
_cell.angle_beta   90.00
_cell.angle_gamma   90.00
#
_symmetry.space_group_name_H-M   'P 1'
#
loop_
_entity.id
_entity.type
_entity.pdbx_description
1 polymer ?
#
loop_
_entity_poly.entity_id
_entity_poly.type
_entity_poly.pdbx_seq_one_letter_code
_entity_poly.pdbx_strand_id
1 'polypeptide(L)'
;MSLKKDIPAEIMKQMERLSGRFNRRQIFRDFLYLTAYQISNRTDPVHLEKRLKLAREVWKNYSSQEIALFSSILELFLDGISQNSDMGQLEDILGPVFERLGSGSRALGQDFTPASVCRLMAGLTGVPAEEKVVTLNEPSCGSGSMILAYAEMMQKHGRNYCSELVVLAQDLDIHCVLMAYIQLSLYGIPAVVLHGNTITTEEFDRWYTPIYILDRWVWRKPLGMTGKRSLDDEKLKVCQEPMYGLIRYPEWISVHKANVEEACCNAV
;
A
#
# COMPACT_ATOMS: atom_id res chain seq x y z
N MET A 1 26.48 21.26 -1.30
CA MET A 1 25.10 21.41 -0.79
C MET A 1 24.17 21.28 -1.98
N SER A 2 23.80 20.04 -2.34
CA SER A 2 22.89 19.79 -3.46
C SER A 2 21.50 20.25 -3.04
N LEU A 3 20.87 21.16 -3.79
CA LEU A 3 19.48 21.55 -3.59
C LEU A 3 18.62 20.28 -3.60
N LYS A 4 17.89 20.01 -2.51
CA LYS A 4 16.93 18.89 -2.42
C LYS A 4 15.94 19.09 -3.58
N LYS A 5 15.94 18.18 -4.56
CA LYS A 5 14.98 18.25 -5.66
C LYS A 5 13.58 18.08 -5.07
N ASP A 6 12.64 18.95 -5.42
CA ASP A 6 11.22 18.76 -5.11
C ASP A 6 10.69 17.61 -5.98
N ILE A 7 10.80 16.39 -5.44
CA ILE A 7 10.38 15.15 -6.12
C ILE A 7 8.91 15.23 -6.54
N PRO A 8 7.96 15.67 -5.69
CA PRO A 8 6.58 15.88 -6.11
C PRO A 8 6.43 16.79 -7.36
N ALA A 9 7.19 17.89 -7.44
CA ALA A 9 7.15 18.78 -8.60
C ALA A 9 7.70 18.12 -9.87
N GLU A 10 8.79 17.35 -9.76
CA GLU A 10 9.36 16.66 -10.93
C GLU A 10 8.46 15.52 -11.41
N ILE A 11 7.81 14.79 -10.50
CA ILE A 11 6.78 13.79 -10.84
C ILE A 11 5.66 14.46 -11.65
N MET A 12 5.13 15.59 -11.17
CA MET A 12 4.10 16.32 -11.89
C MET A 12 4.57 16.76 -13.29
N LYS A 13 5.79 17.25 -13.41
CA LYS A 13 6.37 17.66 -14.69
C LYS A 13 6.50 16.50 -15.67
N GLN A 14 6.88 15.30 -15.22
CA GLN A 14 6.87 14.12 -16.09
C GLN A 14 5.46 13.72 -16.52
N MET A 15 4.47 13.86 -15.63
CA MET A 15 3.05 13.61 -15.98
C MET A 15 2.54 14.60 -17.05
N GLU A 16 3.08 15.82 -17.14
CA GLU A 16 2.71 16.76 -18.20
C GLU A 16 3.07 16.25 -19.60
N ARG A 17 4.05 15.35 -19.73
CA ARG A 17 4.40 14.73 -21.02
C ARG A 17 3.33 13.74 -21.52
N LEU A 18 2.51 13.22 -20.62
CA LEU A 18 1.32 12.42 -20.92
C LEU A 18 0.07 13.29 -21.04
N SER A 19 0.14 14.56 -20.62
CA SER A 19 -1.00 15.47 -20.63
C SER A 19 -1.32 15.90 -22.07
N GLY A 20 -2.58 15.77 -22.45
CA GLY A 20 -3.06 15.99 -23.81
C GLY A 20 -4.12 14.95 -24.16
N ARG A 21 -3.72 13.68 -24.22
CA ARG A 21 -4.65 12.56 -24.41
C ARG A 21 -5.41 12.21 -23.11
N PHE A 22 -4.74 12.36 -21.96
CA PHE A 22 -5.31 12.03 -20.67
C PHE A 22 -5.34 13.23 -19.73
N ASN A 23 -6.31 13.23 -18.81
CA ASN A 23 -6.37 14.20 -17.73
C ASN A 23 -5.25 13.91 -16.71
N ARG A 24 -4.59 14.96 -16.17
CA ARG A 24 -3.54 14.84 -15.14
C ARG A 24 -3.97 14.00 -13.93
N ARG A 25 -5.22 14.14 -13.48
CA ARG A 25 -5.77 13.33 -12.38
C ARG A 25 -5.91 11.85 -12.76
N GLN A 26 -6.30 11.57 -14.00
CA GLN A 26 -6.38 10.20 -14.51
C GLN A 26 -4.98 9.57 -14.58
N ILE A 27 -3.99 10.31 -15.09
CA ILE A 27 -2.60 9.82 -15.17
C ILE A 27 -2.09 9.47 -13.77
N PHE A 28 -2.30 10.34 -12.78
CA PHE A 28 -1.88 10.07 -11.41
C PHE A 28 -2.60 8.85 -10.81
N ARG A 29 -3.92 8.77 -10.98
CA ARG A 29 -4.70 7.61 -10.52
C ARG A 29 -4.20 6.31 -11.15
N ASP A 30 -4.00 6.29 -12.46
CA ASP A 30 -3.55 5.10 -13.16
C ASP A 30 -2.12 4.74 -12.73
N PHE A 31 -1.26 5.73 -12.49
CA PHE A 31 0.06 5.53 -11.88
C PHE A 31 -0.04 4.86 -10.50
N LEU A 32 -0.94 5.31 -9.62
CA LEU A 32 -1.17 4.69 -8.30
C LEU A 32 -1.62 3.23 -8.45
N TYR A 33 -2.64 2.96 -9.27
CA TYR A 33 -3.11 1.59 -9.48
C TYR A 33 -2.01 0.68 -10.04
N LEU A 34 -1.32 1.12 -11.09
CA LEU A 34 -0.30 0.31 -11.75
C LEU A 34 0.88 0.03 -10.80
N THR A 35 1.33 1.02 -10.03
CA THR A 35 2.41 0.86 -9.05
C THR A 35 1.99 -0.08 -7.92
N ALA A 36 0.79 0.12 -7.36
CA ALA A 36 0.27 -0.75 -6.30
C ALA A 36 0.08 -2.19 -6.77
N TYR A 37 -0.45 -2.40 -7.98
CA TYR A 37 -0.57 -3.73 -8.57
C TYR A 37 0.80 -4.36 -8.82
N GLN A 38 1.79 -3.61 -9.29
CA GLN A 38 3.14 -4.13 -9.50
C GLN A 38 3.75 -4.64 -8.20
N ILE A 39 3.64 -3.88 -7.10
CA ILE A 39 4.13 -4.32 -5.78
C ILE A 39 3.34 -5.55 -5.32
N SER A 40 2.01 -5.46 -5.31
CA SER A 40 1.15 -6.52 -4.81
C SER A 40 1.31 -7.83 -5.59
N ASN A 41 1.35 -7.79 -6.92
CA ASN A 41 1.43 -9.00 -7.75
C ASN A 41 2.74 -9.78 -7.54
N ARG A 42 3.76 -9.17 -6.90
CA ARG A 42 5.00 -9.85 -6.57
C ARG A 42 4.94 -10.64 -5.26
N THR A 43 4.05 -10.27 -4.34
CA THR A 43 4.07 -10.80 -2.97
C THR A 43 2.73 -11.31 -2.46
N ASP A 44 1.61 -10.84 -3.00
CA ASP A 44 0.26 -11.13 -2.51
C ASP A 44 -0.43 -12.20 -3.37
N PRO A 45 -0.42 -13.48 -2.93
CA PRO A 45 -1.06 -14.56 -3.66
C PRO A 45 -2.60 -14.49 -3.62
N VAL A 46 -3.19 -13.81 -2.62
CA VAL A 46 -4.64 -13.78 -2.41
C VAL A 46 -5.33 -12.96 -3.49
N HIS A 47 -4.72 -11.84 -3.87
CA HIS A 47 -5.30 -10.89 -4.84
C HIS A 47 -4.65 -10.93 -6.22
N LEU A 48 -3.67 -11.83 -6.43
CA LEU A 48 -2.82 -11.89 -7.62
C LEU A 48 -3.62 -11.92 -8.93
N GLU A 49 -4.58 -12.85 -9.06
CA GLU A 49 -5.34 -13.03 -10.30
C GLU A 49 -6.17 -11.79 -10.64
N LYS A 50 -6.90 -11.26 -9.66
CA LYS A 50 -7.71 -10.03 -9.78
C LYS A 50 -6.85 -8.85 -10.21
N ARG A 51 -5.72 -8.62 -9.53
CA ARG A 51 -4.85 -7.46 -9.76
C ARG A 51 -4.05 -7.56 -11.06
N LEU A 52 -3.63 -8.76 -11.49
CA LEU A 52 -3.04 -8.97 -12.83
C LEU A 52 -4.04 -8.66 -13.94
N LYS A 53 -5.29 -9.08 -13.80
CA LYS A 53 -6.35 -8.76 -14.78
C LYS A 53 -6.58 -7.25 -14.85
N LEU A 54 -6.77 -6.58 -13.71
CA LEU A 54 -7.00 -5.14 -13.65
C LEU A 54 -5.82 -4.34 -14.21
N ALA A 55 -4.57 -4.71 -13.89
CA ALA A 55 -3.39 -4.05 -14.44
C ALA A 55 -3.34 -4.15 -15.97
N ARG A 56 -3.66 -5.32 -16.55
CA ARG A 56 -3.73 -5.50 -18.01
C ARG A 56 -4.78 -4.60 -18.65
N GLU A 57 -5.95 -4.44 -18.04
CA GLU A 57 -6.99 -3.54 -18.56
C GLU A 57 -6.56 -2.08 -18.56
N VAL A 58 -5.83 -1.62 -17.53
CA VAL A 58 -5.28 -0.26 -17.50
C VAL A 58 -4.23 -0.08 -18.61
N TRP A 59 -3.30 -1.04 -18.75
CA TRP A 59 -2.23 -0.96 -19.74
C TRP A 59 -2.72 -0.91 -21.19
N LYS A 60 -3.85 -1.54 -21.53
CA LYS A 60 -4.44 -1.47 -22.88
C LYS A 60 -4.73 -0.05 -23.36
N ASN A 61 -4.91 0.90 -22.44
CA ASN A 61 -5.21 2.29 -22.80
C ASN A 61 -3.97 3.07 -23.25
N TYR A 62 -2.77 2.58 -22.95
CA TYR A 62 -1.51 3.28 -23.16
C TYR A 62 -0.67 2.60 -24.26
N SER A 63 -0.04 3.41 -25.09
CA SER A 63 0.96 3.00 -26.07
C SER A 63 2.29 2.67 -25.41
N SER A 64 3.16 1.92 -26.09
CA SER A 64 4.49 1.55 -25.55
C SER A 64 5.34 2.76 -25.14
N GLN A 65 5.20 3.90 -25.83
CA GLN A 65 5.88 5.15 -25.50
C GLN A 65 5.34 5.76 -24.20
N GLU A 66 4.02 5.75 -24.01
CA GLU A 66 3.37 6.23 -22.78
C GLU A 66 3.70 5.32 -21.59
N ILE A 67 3.77 4.00 -21.80
CA ILE A 67 4.22 3.04 -20.78
C ILE A 67 5.63 3.37 -20.28
N ALA A 68 6.56 3.71 -21.19
CA ALA A 68 7.91 4.10 -20.79
C ALA A 68 7.94 5.36 -19.90
N LEU A 69 6.99 6.29 -20.09
CA LEU A 69 6.88 7.48 -19.23
C LEU A 69 6.41 7.12 -17.81
N PHE A 70 5.51 6.14 -17.65
CA PHE A 70 5.16 5.63 -16.32
C PHE A 70 6.37 5.02 -15.60
N SER A 71 7.23 4.29 -16.33
CA SER A 71 8.49 3.77 -15.77
C SER A 71 9.41 4.90 -15.29
N SER A 72 9.57 5.97 -16.08
CA SER A 72 10.37 7.12 -15.65
C SER A 72 9.78 7.86 -14.44
N ILE A 73 8.46 7.95 -14.32
CA ILE A 73 7.79 8.50 -13.12
C ILE A 73 8.08 7.61 -11.90
N LEU A 74 8.00 6.29 -12.07
CA LEU A 74 8.29 5.34 -11.00
C LEU A 74 9.75 5.43 -10.55
N GLU A 75 10.70 5.53 -11.48
CA GLU A 75 12.13 5.72 -11.18
C GLU A 75 12.36 6.97 -10.32
N LEU A 76 11.79 8.13 -10.70
CA LEU A 76 11.89 9.35 -9.91
C LEU A 76 11.30 9.21 -8.50
N PHE A 77 10.18 8.51 -8.39
CA PHE A 77 9.54 8.26 -7.11
C PHE A 77 10.42 7.35 -6.22
N LEU A 78 10.96 6.27 -6.77
CA LEU A 78 11.87 5.36 -6.07
C LEU A 78 13.17 6.07 -5.65
N ASP A 79 13.74 6.92 -6.50
CA ASP A 79 14.89 7.77 -6.15
C ASP A 79 14.58 8.68 -4.97
N GLY A 80 13.37 9.25 -4.91
CA GLY A 80 12.91 10.06 -3.79
C GLY A 80 12.80 9.26 -2.49
N ILE A 81 12.22 8.05 -2.54
CA ILE A 81 12.15 7.14 -1.38
C ILE A 81 13.56 6.76 -0.90
N SER A 82 14.47 6.45 -1.82
CA SER A 82 15.87 6.10 -1.50
C SER A 82 16.58 7.26 -0.81
N GLN A 83 16.50 8.47 -1.39
CA GLN A 83 17.12 9.66 -0.79
C GLN A 83 16.59 9.94 0.61
N ASN A 84 15.26 9.87 0.80
CA ASN A 84 14.65 10.05 2.12
C ASN A 84 15.17 9.02 3.13
N SER A 85 15.21 7.74 2.74
CA SER A 85 15.71 6.65 3.57
C SER A 85 17.18 6.83 3.95
N ASP A 86 18.03 7.25 3.01
CA ASP A 86 19.45 7.55 3.26
C ASP A 86 19.64 8.69 4.28
N MET A 87 18.70 9.64 4.33
CA MET A 87 18.67 10.72 5.32
C MET A 87 18.00 10.32 6.65
N GLY A 88 17.51 9.08 6.77
CA GLY A 88 16.73 8.64 7.94
C GLY A 88 15.39 9.38 8.08
N GLN A 89 14.81 9.81 6.96
CA GLN A 89 13.52 10.49 6.88
C GLN A 89 12.50 9.58 6.20
N LEU A 90 11.26 9.60 6.70
CA LEU A 90 10.14 8.94 6.05
C LEU A 90 9.13 10.01 5.64
N GLU A 91 9.34 10.59 4.46
CA GLU A 91 8.48 11.65 3.94
C GLU A 91 7.43 11.12 2.98
N ASP A 92 6.25 11.73 3.03
CA ASP A 92 5.17 11.52 2.08
C ASP A 92 5.45 12.31 0.80
N ILE A 93 5.60 11.58 -0.32
CA ILE A 93 5.84 12.14 -1.65
C ILE A 93 4.53 12.18 -2.44
N LEU A 94 3.65 11.18 -2.29
CA LEU A 94 2.45 11.03 -3.12
C LEU A 94 1.32 11.97 -2.70
N GLY A 95 1.15 12.22 -1.39
CA GLY A 95 0.16 13.15 -0.85
C GLY A 95 0.28 14.55 -1.46
N PRO A 96 1.47 15.20 -1.41
CA PRO A 96 1.68 16.51 -2.03
C PRO A 96 1.41 16.54 -3.53
N VAL A 97 1.68 15.47 -4.28
CA VAL A 97 1.32 15.37 -5.71
C VAL A 97 -0.21 15.38 -5.87
N PHE A 98 -0.91 14.58 -5.08
CA PHE A 98 -2.37 14.48 -5.13
C PHE A 98 -3.05 15.82 -4.80
N GLU A 99 -2.58 16.51 -3.76
CA GLU A 99 -3.04 17.84 -3.37
C GLU A 99 -2.83 18.88 -4.47
N ARG A 100 -1.60 18.96 -5.03
CA ARG A 100 -1.26 19.92 -6.10
C ARG A 100 -2.07 19.69 -7.38
N LEU A 101 -2.49 18.46 -7.66
CA LEU A 101 -3.38 18.12 -8.77
C LEU A 101 -4.85 18.51 -8.54
N GLY A 102 -5.19 19.01 -7.35
CA GLY A 102 -6.55 19.34 -6.95
C GLY A 102 -7.46 18.11 -6.94
N SER A 103 -6.88 16.93 -6.65
CA SER A 103 -7.59 15.64 -6.68
C SER A 103 -8.31 15.33 -5.37
N GLY A 104 -8.12 16.16 -4.33
CA GLY A 104 -8.85 16.05 -3.08
C GLY A 104 -10.36 16.10 -3.32
N SER A 105 -11.09 15.11 -2.77
CA SER A 105 -12.53 15.11 -2.89
C SER A 105 -13.13 16.16 -1.97
N ARG A 106 -13.48 17.32 -2.55
CA ARG A 106 -14.20 18.39 -1.85
C ARG A 106 -15.54 17.91 -1.28
N ALA A 107 -16.11 16.85 -1.86
CA ALA A 107 -17.33 16.18 -1.38
C ALA A 107 -17.09 15.28 -0.15
N LEU A 108 -15.87 14.72 -0.01
CA LEU A 108 -15.47 13.95 1.18
C LEU A 108 -14.85 14.83 2.27
N GLY A 109 -14.67 16.14 2.02
CA GLY A 109 -14.06 17.07 2.99
C GLY A 109 -12.60 16.75 3.31
N GLN A 110 -11.90 16.14 2.35
CA GLN A 110 -10.55 15.63 2.56
C GLN A 110 -9.52 16.76 2.67
N ASP A 111 -8.74 16.74 3.75
CA ASP A 111 -7.61 17.65 3.99
C ASP A 111 -6.39 16.82 4.42
N PHE A 112 -5.20 17.15 3.91
CA PHE A 112 -4.00 16.39 4.23
C PHE A 112 -3.27 17.05 5.39
N THR A 113 -2.86 16.23 6.37
CA THR A 113 -2.15 16.74 7.53
C THR A 113 -0.72 17.12 7.14
N PRO A 114 -0.27 18.37 7.37
CA PRO A 114 1.09 18.77 7.06
C PRO A 114 2.13 17.94 7.82
N ALA A 115 3.27 17.64 7.19
CA ALA A 115 4.30 16.79 7.77
C ALA A 115 4.82 17.26 9.14
N SER A 116 4.86 18.57 9.39
CA SER A 116 5.23 19.14 10.69
C SER A 116 4.25 18.75 11.80
N VAL A 117 2.95 18.74 11.50
CA VAL A 117 1.89 18.32 12.43
C VAL A 117 1.96 16.81 12.66
N CYS A 118 2.16 16.00 11.62
CA CYS A 118 2.36 14.56 11.78
C CYS A 118 3.54 14.23 12.69
N ARG A 119 4.69 14.89 12.52
CA ARG A 119 5.87 14.69 13.37
C ARG A 119 5.64 15.15 14.81
N LEU A 120 4.94 16.27 15.00
CA LEU A 120 4.54 16.73 16.34
C LEU A 120 3.67 15.67 17.03
N MET A 121 2.65 15.16 16.34
CA MET A 121 1.75 14.14 16.87
C MET A 121 2.47 12.83 17.18
N ALA A 122 3.35 12.36 16.29
CA ALA A 122 4.19 11.20 16.57
C ALA A 122 5.07 11.39 17.83
N GLY A 123 5.59 12.62 18.01
CA GLY A 123 6.31 13.04 19.20
C GLY A 123 5.49 12.91 20.49
N LEU A 124 4.24 13.38 20.45
CA LEU A 124 3.32 13.38 21.59
C LEU A 124 2.79 11.97 21.91
N THR A 125 2.50 11.16 20.89
CA THR A 125 2.08 9.77 21.07
C THR A 125 3.19 8.94 21.74
N GLY A 126 4.44 9.23 21.41
CA GLY A 126 5.59 8.53 21.95
C GLY A 126 5.75 7.10 21.43
N VAL A 127 6.89 6.51 21.74
CA VAL A 127 7.24 5.14 21.35
C VAL A 127 7.27 4.29 22.62
N PRO A 128 6.35 3.33 22.80
CA PRO A 128 6.31 2.50 24.02
C PRO A 128 7.64 1.74 24.20
N ALA A 129 8.29 1.89 25.36
CA ALA A 129 9.58 1.24 25.64
C ALA A 129 9.45 -0.25 26.01
N GLU A 130 8.32 -0.64 26.61
CA GLU A 130 8.10 -1.99 27.13
C GLU A 130 7.53 -2.96 26.08
N GLU A 131 6.95 -2.45 25.00
CA GLU A 131 6.34 -3.28 23.95
C GLU A 131 7.37 -3.72 22.92
N LYS A 132 7.59 -5.03 22.80
CA LYS A 132 8.47 -5.60 21.75
C LYS A 132 7.99 -5.28 20.34
N VAL A 133 6.67 -5.20 20.13
CA VAL A 133 6.05 -4.83 18.85
C VAL A 133 4.94 -3.83 19.14
N VAL A 134 5.00 -2.68 18.48
CA VAL A 134 3.97 -1.66 18.50
C VAL A 134 2.93 -1.99 17.43
N THR A 135 1.65 -1.96 17.81
CA THR A 135 0.53 -2.02 16.85
C THR A 135 -0.05 -0.62 16.68
N LEU A 136 -0.01 -0.09 15.47
CA LEU A 136 -0.58 1.22 15.15
C LEU A 136 -1.87 1.05 14.33
N ASN A 137 -2.90 1.80 14.65
CA ASN A 137 -4.15 1.84 13.90
C ASN A 137 -4.43 3.28 13.45
N GLU A 138 -4.58 3.49 12.15
CA GLU A 138 -4.87 4.81 11.58
C GLU A 138 -6.15 4.77 10.71
N PRO A 139 -7.32 5.14 11.28
CA PRO A 139 -8.65 4.91 10.72
C PRO A 139 -9.03 5.78 9.51
N SER A 140 -8.24 6.81 9.22
CA SER A 140 -8.41 7.75 8.11
C SER A 140 -7.04 8.18 7.59
N CYS A 141 -6.31 7.23 7.00
CA CYS A 141 -4.87 7.34 6.84
C CYS A 141 -4.40 8.33 5.78
N GLY A 142 -5.28 8.78 4.89
CA GLY A 142 -4.91 9.59 3.74
C GLY A 142 -3.79 8.90 2.94
N SER A 143 -2.74 9.65 2.61
CA SER A 143 -1.54 9.13 1.96
C SER A 143 -0.57 8.38 2.89
N GLY A 144 -0.90 8.25 4.19
CA GLY A 144 -0.07 7.57 5.19
C GLY A 144 0.91 8.45 5.94
N SER A 145 0.87 9.78 5.78
CA SER A 145 1.79 10.75 6.39
C SER A 145 1.98 10.57 7.91
N MET A 146 0.90 10.30 8.66
CA MET A 146 0.96 10.09 10.11
C MET A 146 1.75 8.82 10.48
N ILE A 147 1.55 7.74 9.72
CA ILE A 147 2.21 6.45 9.92
C ILE A 147 3.71 6.58 9.61
N LEU A 148 4.06 7.28 8.52
CA LEU A 148 5.46 7.55 8.16
C LEU A 148 6.18 8.36 9.25
N ALA A 149 5.53 9.40 9.78
CA ALA A 149 6.07 10.18 10.89
C ALA A 149 6.27 9.35 12.16
N TYR A 150 5.36 8.42 12.46
CA TYR A 150 5.50 7.51 13.59
C TYR A 150 6.67 6.53 13.40
N ALA A 151 6.82 5.93 12.23
CA ALA A 151 7.97 5.08 11.89
C ALA A 151 9.30 5.84 12.00
N GLU A 152 9.35 7.10 11.53
CA GLU A 152 10.53 7.97 11.65
C GLU A 152 10.88 8.23 13.11
N MET A 153 9.88 8.46 13.95
CA MET A 153 10.04 8.64 15.39
C MET A 153 10.58 7.36 16.06
N MET A 154 10.08 6.18 15.69
CA MET A 154 10.61 4.90 16.17
C MET A 154 12.08 4.71 15.81
N GLN A 155 12.46 5.01 14.56
CA GLN A 155 13.85 4.95 14.12
C GLN A 155 14.74 5.90 14.93
N LYS A 156 14.29 7.13 15.20
CA LYS A 156 15.00 8.11 16.04
C LYS A 156 15.19 7.62 17.48
N HIS A 157 14.35 6.72 17.96
CA HIS A 157 14.47 6.06 19.27
C HIS A 157 15.29 4.76 19.21
N GLY A 158 15.97 4.49 18.10
CA GLY A 158 16.81 3.30 17.92
C GLY A 158 16.02 2.00 17.73
N ARG A 159 14.71 2.08 17.44
CA ARG A 159 13.86 0.91 17.20
C ARG A 159 13.72 0.63 15.71
N ASN A 160 13.72 -0.64 15.35
CA ASN A 160 13.55 -1.06 13.96
C ASN A 160 12.05 -1.19 13.62
N TYR A 161 11.47 -0.15 13.01
CA TYR A 161 10.05 -0.17 12.64
C TYR A 161 9.71 -1.30 11.64
N CYS A 162 10.64 -1.77 10.81
CA CYS A 162 10.36 -2.86 9.86
C CYS A 162 10.01 -4.19 10.57
N SER A 163 10.51 -4.41 11.79
CA SER A 163 10.28 -5.65 12.56
C SER A 163 9.47 -5.45 13.84
N GLU A 164 9.39 -4.20 14.32
CA GLU A 164 8.79 -3.84 15.62
C GLU A 164 7.55 -2.96 15.49
N LEU A 165 7.11 -2.62 14.28
CA LEU A 165 5.84 -1.93 14.02
C LEU A 165 4.95 -2.82 13.16
N VAL A 166 3.65 -2.85 13.45
CA VAL A 166 2.65 -3.41 12.53
C VAL A 166 1.45 -2.46 12.47
N VAL A 167 1.01 -2.13 11.26
CA VAL A 167 0.06 -1.04 11.02
C VAL A 167 -1.22 -1.55 10.39
N LEU A 168 -2.35 -1.18 10.98
CA LEU A 168 -3.65 -1.21 10.33
C LEU A 168 -3.97 0.21 9.87
N ALA A 169 -4.16 0.41 8.57
CA ALA A 169 -4.49 1.71 8.00
C ALA A 169 -5.80 1.60 7.22
N GLN A 170 -6.67 2.60 7.29
CA GLN A 170 -7.96 2.58 6.61
C GLN A 170 -8.24 3.94 5.99
N ASP A 171 -8.87 3.95 4.81
CA ASP A 171 -9.42 5.17 4.23
C ASP A 171 -10.63 4.86 3.36
N LEU A 172 -11.52 5.86 3.23
CA LEU A 172 -12.72 5.77 2.41
C LEU A 172 -12.41 6.03 0.93
N ASP A 173 -11.36 6.80 0.62
CA ASP A 173 -10.89 7.02 -0.74
C ASP A 173 -9.83 5.98 -1.11
N ILE A 174 -10.11 5.15 -2.12
CA ILE A 174 -9.15 4.18 -2.66
C ILE A 174 -7.82 4.84 -3.08
N HIS A 175 -7.80 6.10 -3.54
CA HIS A 175 -6.56 6.76 -3.90
C HIS A 175 -5.66 7.04 -2.69
N CYS A 176 -6.25 7.39 -1.54
CA CYS A 176 -5.53 7.45 -0.26
C CYS A 176 -4.93 6.11 0.11
N VAL A 177 -5.76 5.06 0.07
CA VAL A 177 -5.34 3.67 0.36
C VAL A 177 -4.16 3.26 -0.49
N LEU A 178 -4.19 3.54 -1.80
CA LEU A 178 -3.09 3.20 -2.70
C LEU A 178 -1.83 4.01 -2.41
N MET A 179 -1.95 5.31 -2.14
CA MET A 179 -0.80 6.15 -1.75
C MET A 179 -0.15 5.64 -0.46
N ALA A 180 -0.95 5.37 0.58
CA ALA A 180 -0.47 4.79 1.82
C ALA A 180 0.17 3.42 1.57
N TYR A 181 -0.52 2.51 0.88
CA TYR A 181 -0.02 1.18 0.56
C TYR A 181 1.35 1.20 -0.15
N ILE A 182 1.50 2.02 -1.19
CA ILE A 182 2.73 2.11 -1.96
C ILE A 182 3.87 2.60 -1.07
N GLN A 183 3.68 3.70 -0.33
CA GLN A 183 4.73 4.30 0.48
C GLN A 183 5.14 3.38 1.65
N LEU A 184 4.17 2.82 2.36
CA LEU A 184 4.44 1.86 3.44
C LEU A 184 5.17 0.62 2.93
N SER A 185 4.81 0.13 1.74
CA SER A 185 5.50 -1.00 1.11
C SER A 185 6.96 -0.70 0.80
N LEU A 186 7.24 0.48 0.23
CA LEU A 186 8.59 0.86 -0.20
C LEU A 186 9.50 1.27 0.96
N TYR A 187 8.94 1.86 2.02
CA TYR A 187 9.68 2.14 3.24
C TYR A 187 9.85 0.92 4.16
N GLY A 188 9.25 -0.23 3.83
CA GLY A 188 9.41 -1.48 4.58
C GLY A 188 8.54 -1.59 5.84
N ILE A 189 7.44 -0.84 5.92
CA ILE A 189 6.54 -0.86 7.07
C ILE A 189 5.55 -2.04 6.92
N PRO A 190 5.46 -2.97 7.90
CA PRO A 190 4.47 -4.05 7.85
C PRO A 190 3.08 -3.48 8.11
N ALA A 191 2.23 -3.54 7.10
CA ALA A 191 0.87 -3.03 7.18
C ALA A 191 -0.18 -3.86 6.42
N VAL A 192 -1.40 -3.76 6.92
CA VAL A 192 -2.66 -4.04 6.20
C VAL A 192 -3.34 -2.70 5.95
N VAL A 193 -3.52 -2.32 4.69
CA VAL A 193 -4.21 -1.09 4.29
C VAL A 193 -5.57 -1.45 3.71
N LEU A 194 -6.64 -0.94 4.30
CA LEU A 194 -8.02 -1.24 3.95
C LEU A 194 -8.66 -0.07 3.22
N HIS A 195 -9.27 -0.36 2.07
CA HIS A 195 -10.28 0.50 1.51
C HIS A 195 -11.60 0.16 2.18
N GLY A 196 -12.15 1.08 2.97
CA GLY A 196 -13.29 0.78 3.79
C GLY A 196 -13.82 1.98 4.56
N ASN A 197 -15.04 1.84 5.06
CA ASN A 197 -15.66 2.83 5.92
C ASN A 197 -15.47 2.43 7.38
N THR A 198 -14.62 3.16 8.10
CA THR A 198 -14.26 2.84 9.48
C THR A 198 -15.43 2.98 10.47
N ILE A 199 -16.42 3.82 10.16
CA ILE A 199 -17.62 4.00 11.00
C ILE A 199 -18.58 2.82 10.83
N THR A 200 -18.86 2.42 9.58
CA THR A 200 -19.77 1.29 9.30
C THR A 200 -19.06 -0.06 9.39
N THR A 201 -17.73 -0.07 9.54
CA THR A 201 -16.86 -1.26 9.54
C THR A 201 -16.95 -2.08 8.26
N GLU A 202 -17.29 -1.43 7.14
CA GLU A 202 -17.37 -2.06 5.83
C GLU A 202 -15.99 -2.07 5.14
N GLU A 203 -15.55 -3.25 4.72
CA GLU A 203 -14.27 -3.46 4.01
C GLU A 203 -14.56 -3.71 2.52
N PHE A 204 -14.07 -2.85 1.64
CA PHE A 204 -14.25 -2.93 0.19
C PHE A 204 -13.08 -3.64 -0.52
N ASP A 205 -11.84 -3.41 -0.06
CA ASP A 205 -10.63 -4.05 -0.61
C ASP A 205 -9.50 -4.05 0.43
N ARG A 206 -8.60 -5.02 0.36
CA ARG A 206 -7.52 -5.22 1.34
C ARG A 206 -6.15 -5.30 0.68
N TRP A 207 -5.18 -4.56 1.21
CA TRP A 207 -3.83 -4.47 0.67
C TRP A 207 -2.77 -4.86 1.71
N TYR A 208 -2.02 -5.92 1.42
CA TYR A 208 -0.93 -6.39 2.27
C TYR A 208 0.41 -5.88 1.76
N THR A 209 1.12 -5.11 2.60
CA THR A 209 2.50 -4.71 2.28
C THR A 209 3.43 -5.94 2.17
N PRO A 210 4.50 -5.88 1.36
CA PRO A 210 5.45 -6.97 1.21
C PRO A 210 5.97 -7.53 2.54
N ILE A 211 6.41 -6.64 3.46
CA ILE A 211 6.96 -7.06 4.75
C ILE A 211 5.89 -7.74 5.62
N TYR A 212 4.63 -7.30 5.59
CA TYR A 212 3.54 -7.98 6.31
C TYR A 212 3.41 -9.46 5.88
N ILE A 213 3.53 -9.73 4.58
CA ILE A 213 3.47 -11.09 4.04
C ILE A 213 4.74 -11.88 4.36
N LEU A 214 5.91 -11.32 4.01
CA LEU A 214 7.20 -12.01 4.08
C LEU A 214 7.54 -12.43 5.52
N ASP A 215 7.29 -11.55 6.49
CA ASP A 215 7.53 -11.81 7.91
C ASP A 215 6.35 -12.53 8.60
N ARG A 216 5.39 -13.03 7.81
CA ARG A 216 4.27 -13.85 8.27
C ARG A 216 3.45 -13.18 9.38
N TRP A 217 3.26 -11.87 9.29
CA TRP A 217 2.56 -11.08 10.32
C TRP A 217 1.12 -11.52 10.53
N VAL A 218 0.46 -12.06 9.50
CA VAL A 218 -0.90 -12.62 9.60
C VAL A 218 -1.03 -13.72 10.68
N TRP A 219 0.06 -14.41 11.02
CA TRP A 219 0.11 -15.42 12.09
C TRP A 219 0.41 -14.82 13.46
N ARG A 220 1.14 -13.70 13.50
CA ARG A 220 1.56 -13.02 14.73
C ARG A 220 0.47 -12.07 15.24
N LYS A 221 -0.07 -11.26 14.34
CA LYS A 221 -1.02 -10.18 14.61
C LYS A 221 -1.92 -9.95 13.38
N PRO A 222 -2.97 -10.77 13.17
CA PRO A 222 -3.94 -10.49 12.12
C PRO A 222 -4.64 -9.15 12.39
N LEU A 223 -4.81 -8.34 11.34
CA LEU A 223 -5.35 -6.99 11.44
C LEU A 223 -6.70 -6.88 10.70
N GLY A 224 -7.63 -6.14 11.30
CA GLY A 224 -8.93 -5.85 10.72
C GLY A 224 -9.69 -4.82 11.53
N MET A 225 -10.74 -4.25 10.94
CA MET A 225 -11.60 -3.25 11.61
C MET A 225 -12.37 -3.82 12.80
N THR A 226 -12.59 -5.14 12.81
CA THR A 226 -13.37 -5.83 13.85
C THR A 226 -12.59 -7.02 14.40
N GLY A 227 -13.04 -7.58 15.53
CA GLY A 227 -12.46 -8.82 16.07
C GLY A 227 -12.78 -10.08 15.26
N LYS A 228 -13.50 -9.98 14.14
CA LYS A 228 -13.81 -11.12 13.27
C LYS A 228 -12.61 -11.46 12.39
N ARG A 229 -12.48 -12.76 12.06
CA ARG A 229 -11.46 -13.23 11.12
C ARG A 229 -11.78 -12.73 9.72
N SER A 230 -10.84 -12.05 9.08
CA SER A 230 -10.96 -11.68 7.67
C SER A 230 -10.83 -12.93 6.81
N LEU A 231 -11.70 -13.06 5.79
CA LEU A 231 -11.61 -14.14 4.81
C LEU A 231 -10.27 -14.11 4.07
N ASP A 232 -9.76 -12.91 3.76
CA ASP A 232 -8.50 -12.76 3.03
C ASP A 232 -7.29 -13.07 3.92
N ASP A 233 -7.36 -12.84 5.23
CA ASP A 233 -6.32 -13.31 6.16
C ASP A 233 -6.29 -14.84 6.21
N GLU A 234 -7.46 -15.49 6.18
CA GLU A 234 -7.56 -16.94 6.15
C GLU A 234 -7.04 -17.53 4.84
N LYS A 235 -7.38 -16.93 3.69
CA LYS A 235 -6.77 -17.31 2.40
C LYS A 235 -5.25 -17.14 2.42
N LEU A 236 -4.75 -16.02 2.95
CA LEU A 236 -3.31 -15.78 3.05
C LEU A 236 -2.62 -16.86 3.90
N LYS A 237 -3.22 -17.24 5.04
CA LYS A 237 -2.72 -18.34 5.87
C LYS A 237 -2.70 -19.68 5.12
N VAL A 238 -3.74 -19.99 4.36
CA VAL A 238 -3.80 -21.20 3.52
C VAL A 238 -2.69 -21.19 2.45
N CYS A 239 -2.46 -20.05 1.80
CA CYS A 239 -1.37 -19.90 0.83
C CYS A 239 0.02 -20.06 1.46
N GLN A 240 0.21 -19.56 2.68
CA GLN A 240 1.50 -19.64 3.40
C GLN A 240 1.77 -21.02 4.00
N GLU A 241 0.73 -21.69 4.50
CA GLU A 241 0.83 -22.99 5.16
C GLU A 241 -0.30 -23.93 4.67
N PRO A 242 -0.09 -24.70 3.59
CA PRO A 242 -1.13 -25.55 3.00
C PRO A 242 -1.74 -26.58 3.98
N MET A 243 -0.96 -27.06 4.95
CA MET A 243 -1.44 -27.96 5.99
C MET A 243 -2.52 -27.33 6.87
N TYR A 244 -2.40 -26.03 7.17
CA TYR A 244 -3.46 -25.30 7.87
C TYR A 244 -4.76 -25.31 7.08
N GLY A 245 -4.68 -25.12 5.75
CA GLY A 245 -5.82 -25.21 4.86
C GLY A 245 -6.45 -26.59 4.84
N LEU A 246 -5.65 -27.67 4.80
CA LEU A 246 -6.17 -29.04 4.81
C LEU A 246 -6.97 -29.35 6.08
N ILE A 247 -6.48 -28.89 7.23
CA ILE A 247 -7.11 -29.13 8.53
C ILE A 247 -8.38 -28.30 8.68
N ARG A 248 -8.32 -27.03 8.27
CA ARG A 248 -9.35 -26.05 8.63
C ARG A 248 -10.37 -25.75 7.54
N TYR A 249 -9.97 -25.92 6.28
CA TYR A 249 -10.77 -25.66 5.09
C TYR A 249 -10.58 -26.78 4.04
N PRO A 250 -10.82 -28.06 4.42
CA PRO A 250 -10.61 -29.21 3.51
C PRO A 250 -11.40 -29.09 2.19
N GLU A 251 -12.54 -28.39 2.23
CA GLU A 251 -13.38 -28.10 1.07
C GLU A 251 -12.71 -27.17 0.05
N TRP A 252 -11.93 -26.16 0.49
CA TRP A 252 -11.23 -25.26 -0.44
C TRP A 252 -10.15 -25.97 -1.23
N ILE A 253 -9.49 -26.95 -0.61
CA ILE A 253 -8.39 -27.70 -1.24
C ILE A 253 -8.91 -28.80 -2.16
N SER A 254 -10.00 -29.46 -1.77
CA SER A 254 -10.67 -30.47 -2.62
C SER A 254 -11.14 -29.87 -3.96
N VAL A 255 -11.70 -28.66 -3.94
CA VAL A 255 -12.12 -27.93 -5.16
C VAL A 255 -10.92 -27.54 -6.03
N HIS A 256 -9.79 -27.14 -5.43
CA HIS A 256 -8.59 -26.81 -6.17
C HIS A 256 -8.00 -28.03 -6.91
N LYS A 257 -8.03 -29.21 -6.29
CA LYS A 257 -7.61 -30.47 -6.95
C LYS A 257 -8.51 -30.83 -8.12
N ALA A 258 -9.83 -30.77 -7.95
CA ALA A 258 -10.79 -31.07 -9.01
C ALA A 258 -10.61 -30.16 -10.24
N ASN A 259 -10.41 -28.85 -10.02
CA ASN A 259 -10.18 -27.89 -11.11
C ASN A 259 -8.84 -28.11 -11.84
N VAL A 260 -7.80 -28.57 -11.14
CA VAL A 260 -6.49 -28.89 -11.75
C VAL A 260 -6.57 -30.19 -12.54
N GLU A 261 -7.27 -31.21 -12.04
CA GLU A 261 -7.50 -32.48 -12.75
C GLU A 261 -8.35 -32.27 -14.01
N GLU A 262 -9.39 -31.44 -13.94
CA GLU A 262 -10.23 -31.10 -15.10
C GLU A 262 -9.45 -30.26 -16.15
N ALA A 263 -8.59 -29.34 -15.71
CA ALA A 263 -7.69 -28.61 -16.61
C ALA A 263 -6.64 -29.51 -17.28
N CYS A 264 -6.12 -30.53 -16.58
CA CYS A 264 -5.20 -31.51 -17.16
C CYS A 264 -5.90 -32.47 -18.13
N CYS A 265 -7.14 -32.89 -17.85
CA CYS A 265 -7.92 -33.74 -18.75
C CYS A 265 -8.36 -33.02 -20.04
N ASN A 266 -8.56 -31.70 -19.99
CA ASN A 266 -8.93 -30.88 -21.15
C ASN A 266 -7.73 -30.38 -21.98
N ALA A 267 -6.50 -30.72 -21.58
CA ALA A 267 -5.25 -30.35 -22.25
C ALA A 267 -4.61 -31.51 -23.04
N VAL A 268 -5.31 -32.64 -23.21
CA VAL A 268 -4.89 -33.82 -23.99
C VAL A 268 -5.77 -33.99 -25.22
#